data_AF-A0A1X1W9I3-F1
#
_entry.id   AF-A0A1X1W9I3-F1
#
_cell.length_a   1.000
_cell.length_b   1.000
_cell.length_c   1.000
_cell.angle_alpha   90.00
_cell.angle_beta   90.00
_cell.angle_gamma   90.00
#
_symmetry.space_group_name_H-M   'P 1'
#
loop_
_entity.id
_entity.type
_entity.pdbx_description
1 polymer ?
#
loop_
_entity_poly.entity_id
_entity_poly.type
_entity_poly.pdbx_seq_one_letter_code
_entity_poly.pdbx_strand_id
1 'polypeptide(L)'
;MEKVIIALRGAPGDDAWCTRLRTDAARSLLDAGVFGLTVNVRDAAVSDSLMTLTTLDPPVIALVSVWTSQYYGDQINTATKVLGDTCDQLAAYLVTESVPLAAPRTEPGERTPGFANVALLRRPEDLDERTWLHRWHRDHTQVAIDTQSTFGYVQNTVVRALTDDAPRVDAIVEELFPIEAISDLHAFFGAADDADLNDRMTKMVASTTAFGANKNVDTVPTSRYVLRDPFDTVQP
;
A
#
# COMPACT_ATOMS: atom_id res chain seq x y z
N MET A 1 -10.22 0.75 17.62
CA MET A 1 -8.97 1.11 16.93
C MET A 1 -9.31 1.28 15.46
N GLU A 2 -8.85 2.36 14.86
CA GLU A 2 -9.06 2.73 13.46
C GLU A 2 -7.71 2.75 12.74
N LYS A 3 -7.73 2.66 11.41
CA LYS A 3 -6.52 2.77 10.58
C LYS A 3 -6.66 3.95 9.63
N VAL A 4 -5.63 4.78 9.56
CA VAL A 4 -5.49 5.87 8.59
C VAL A 4 -4.27 5.59 7.71
N ILE A 5 -4.44 5.68 6.40
CA ILE A 5 -3.34 5.64 5.44
C ILE A 5 -3.12 7.04 4.88
N ILE A 6 -1.90 7.54 5.00
CA ILE A 6 -1.50 8.87 4.54
C ILE A 6 -0.59 8.68 3.33
N ALA A 7 -1.04 9.11 2.16
CA ALA A 7 -0.27 9.12 0.93
C ALA A 7 0.44 10.47 0.75
N LEU A 8 1.77 10.43 0.64
CA LEU A 8 2.62 11.58 0.37
C LEU A 8 2.84 11.64 -1.14
N ARG A 9 2.60 12.79 -1.76
CA ARG A 9 2.71 13.00 -3.19
C ARG A 9 3.67 14.13 -3.52
N GLY A 10 4.45 13.97 -4.58
CA GLY A 10 5.45 14.95 -4.99
C GLY A 10 6.51 14.37 -5.91
N ALA A 11 7.61 15.10 -6.07
CA ALA A 11 8.82 14.54 -6.69
C ALA A 11 9.45 13.46 -5.78
N PRO A 12 9.99 12.35 -6.33
CA PRO A 12 10.72 11.37 -5.53
C PRO A 12 11.83 12.03 -4.71
N GLY A 13 11.85 11.73 -3.41
CA GLY A 13 12.88 12.22 -2.50
C GLY A 13 14.22 11.51 -2.71
N ASP A 14 15.30 12.13 -2.20
CA ASP A 14 16.61 11.49 -2.14
C ASP A 14 16.70 10.45 -0.99
N ASP A 15 17.82 9.73 -0.91
CA ASP A 15 18.05 8.73 0.14
C ASP A 15 17.96 9.33 1.55
N ALA A 16 18.34 10.61 1.70
CA ALA A 16 18.27 11.33 2.96
C ALA A 16 16.83 11.60 3.36
N TRP A 17 15.96 11.99 2.42
CA TRP A 17 14.52 12.12 2.62
C TRP A 17 13.89 10.77 2.99
N CYS A 18 14.19 9.72 2.24
CA CYS A 18 13.69 8.37 2.53
C CYS A 18 14.08 7.91 3.93
N THR A 19 15.32 8.17 4.33
CA THR A 19 15.82 7.85 5.67
C THR A 19 15.10 8.66 6.74
N ARG A 20 14.99 9.99 6.60
CA ARG A 20 14.28 10.84 7.58
C ARG A 20 12.82 10.44 7.77
N LEU A 21 12.14 10.01 6.70
CA LEU A 21 10.76 9.56 6.77
C LEU A 21 10.60 8.32 7.67
N ARG A 22 11.47 7.31 7.51
CA ARG A 22 11.44 6.09 8.33
C ARG A 22 12.15 6.20 9.69
N THR A 23 12.84 7.31 9.96
CA THR A 23 13.50 7.56 11.27
C THR A 23 12.86 8.70 12.04
N ASP A 24 13.10 9.95 11.67
CA ASP A 24 12.79 11.12 12.49
C ASP A 24 11.29 11.42 12.48
N ALA A 25 10.66 11.37 11.29
CA ALA A 25 9.22 11.48 11.16
C ALA A 25 8.54 10.30 11.87
N ALA A 26 8.96 9.07 11.58
CA ALA A 26 8.43 7.88 12.23
C ALA A 26 8.52 7.93 13.77
N ARG A 27 9.64 8.40 14.33
CA ARG A 27 9.80 8.59 15.78
C ARG A 27 8.78 9.58 16.32
N SER A 28 8.61 10.72 15.65
CA SER A 28 7.62 11.73 16.05
C SER A 28 6.19 11.15 16.11
N LEU A 29 5.85 10.27 15.16
CA LEU A 29 4.57 9.58 15.14
C LEU A 29 4.46 8.50 16.25
N LEU A 30 5.54 7.76 16.53
CA LEU A 30 5.57 6.80 17.65
C LEU A 30 5.43 7.47 19.01
N ASP A 31 6.07 8.62 19.20
CA ASP A 31 6.03 9.44 20.42
C ASP A 31 4.64 10.06 20.63
N ALA A 32 3.86 10.26 19.57
CA ALA A 32 2.43 10.61 19.65
C ALA A 32 1.55 9.42 20.14
N GLY A 33 2.14 8.25 20.39
CA GLY A 33 1.47 7.13 21.04
C GLY A 33 0.59 6.28 20.11
N VAL A 34 0.85 6.28 18.80
CA VAL A 34 0.09 5.47 17.83
C VAL A 34 0.14 3.98 18.17
N PHE A 35 -0.93 3.23 17.90
CA PHE A 35 -0.99 1.79 18.22
C PHE A 35 -0.19 0.95 17.23
N GLY A 36 -0.08 1.40 15.99
CA GLY A 36 0.68 0.74 14.93
C GLY A 36 1.21 1.78 13.95
N LEU A 37 2.36 1.49 13.35
CA LEU A 37 3.01 2.35 12.37
C LEU A 37 3.76 1.51 11.34
N THR A 38 3.42 1.72 10.07
CA THR A 38 4.16 1.17 8.92
C THR A 38 4.48 2.29 7.94
N VAL A 39 5.72 2.32 7.47
CA VAL A 39 6.21 3.28 6.46
C VAL A 39 6.55 2.51 5.19
N ASN A 40 5.90 2.88 4.10
CA ASN A 40 6.21 2.44 2.75
C ASN A 40 6.80 3.62 1.99
N VAL A 41 8.02 3.49 1.47
CA VAL A 41 8.73 4.59 0.80
C VAL A 41 9.30 4.14 -0.54
N ARG A 42 9.13 4.94 -1.58
CA ARG A 42 9.72 4.70 -2.91
C ARG A 42 11.17 5.17 -2.92
N ASP A 43 12.06 4.33 -2.39
CA ASP A 43 13.51 4.59 -2.36
C ASP A 43 14.24 4.04 -3.60
N ALA A 44 15.56 4.25 -3.66
CA ALA A 44 16.39 3.83 -4.78
C ALA A 44 16.28 2.32 -5.09
N ALA A 45 16.08 1.48 -4.07
CA ALA A 45 16.05 0.02 -4.24
C ALA A 45 14.83 -0.48 -5.02
N VAL A 46 13.76 0.33 -5.10
CA VAL A 46 12.48 -0.04 -5.74
C VAL A 46 12.03 0.92 -6.84
N SER A 47 12.76 2.03 -7.00
CA SER A 47 12.40 3.14 -7.88
C SER A 47 12.27 2.77 -9.35
N ASP A 48 13.03 1.79 -9.83
CA ASP A 48 13.04 1.33 -11.23
C ASP A 48 12.09 0.15 -11.50
N SER A 49 11.17 -0.15 -10.59
CA SER A 49 10.26 -1.29 -10.76
C SER A 49 9.35 -1.15 -11.98
N LEU A 50 9.31 -2.21 -12.79
CA LEU A 50 8.43 -2.38 -13.94
C LEU A 50 6.94 -2.36 -13.55
N MET A 51 6.64 -2.61 -12.28
CA MET A 51 5.29 -2.65 -11.73
C MET A 51 4.80 -1.28 -11.24
N THR A 52 5.26 -0.20 -11.88
CA THR A 52 4.82 1.17 -11.61
C THR A 52 3.74 1.60 -12.62
N LEU A 53 2.56 1.92 -12.13
CA LEU A 53 1.49 2.60 -12.86
C LEU A 53 1.17 3.90 -12.12
N THR A 54 1.01 5.00 -12.84
CA THR A 54 0.81 6.31 -12.24
C THR A 54 -0.26 7.07 -13.02
N THR A 55 -1.33 7.44 -12.33
CA THR A 55 -2.40 8.31 -12.84
C THR A 55 -2.50 9.62 -12.06
N LEU A 56 -2.00 9.65 -10.82
CA LEU A 56 -1.94 10.87 -10.01
C LEU A 56 -0.78 11.77 -10.42
N ASP A 57 -1.07 13.08 -10.46
CA ASP A 57 -0.09 14.14 -10.63
C ASP A 57 -0.29 15.20 -9.53
N PRO A 58 0.69 15.39 -8.61
CA PRO A 58 1.94 14.64 -8.49
C PRO A 58 1.74 13.17 -8.05
N PRO A 59 2.70 12.27 -8.36
CA PRO A 59 2.60 10.85 -8.01
C PRO A 59 2.75 10.61 -6.51
N VAL A 60 2.28 9.46 -6.04
CA VAL A 60 2.55 9.00 -4.67
C VAL A 60 4.00 8.51 -4.57
N ILE A 61 4.72 9.00 -3.57
CA ILE A 61 6.13 8.70 -3.31
C ILE A 61 6.35 7.94 -1.98
N ALA A 62 5.37 7.99 -1.09
CA ALA A 62 5.35 7.19 0.13
C ALA A 62 3.92 7.03 0.66
N LEU A 63 3.70 5.98 1.45
CA LEU A 63 2.48 5.78 2.22
C LEU A 63 2.82 5.46 3.68
N VAL A 64 2.15 6.12 4.62
CA VAL A 64 2.29 5.88 6.05
C VAL A 64 0.97 5.36 6.61
N SER A 65 0.97 4.14 7.12
CA SER A 65 -0.17 3.54 7.79
C SER A 65 -0.08 3.76 9.30
N VAL A 66 -1.12 4.35 9.89
CA VAL A 66 -1.21 4.69 11.31
C VAL A 66 -2.45 4.03 11.90
N TRP A 67 -2.28 3.26 12.97
CA TRP A 67 -3.40 2.76 13.76
C TRP A 67 -3.60 3.66 14.98
N THR A 68 -4.82 4.15 15.15
CA THR A 68 -5.18 5.21 16.10
C THR A 68 -6.46 4.87 16.86
N SER A 69 -6.70 5.55 17.98
CA SER A 69 -8.01 5.50 18.64
C SER A 69 -9.08 6.26 17.87
N GLN A 70 -8.71 7.38 17.24
CA GLN A 70 -9.62 8.35 16.63
C GLN A 70 -8.94 9.00 15.43
N TYR A 71 -9.52 8.86 14.24
CA TYR A 71 -9.00 9.42 12.99
C TYR A 71 -8.95 10.96 13.00
N TYR A 72 -9.68 11.61 13.92
CA TYR A 72 -9.74 13.06 14.13
C TYR A 72 -8.96 13.52 15.38
N GLY A 73 -8.25 12.61 16.04
CA GLY A 73 -7.50 12.89 17.27
C GLY A 73 -6.08 13.40 17.04
N ASP A 74 -5.39 13.71 18.13
CA ASP A 74 -4.05 14.31 18.14
C ASP A 74 -3.00 13.48 17.40
N GLN A 75 -3.16 12.15 17.37
CA GLN A 75 -2.27 11.24 16.64
C GLN A 75 -2.26 11.54 15.14
N ILE A 76 -3.44 11.69 14.54
CA ILE A 76 -3.57 11.98 13.10
C ILE A 76 -3.29 13.44 12.80
N ASN A 77 -3.65 14.37 13.70
CA ASN A 77 -3.25 15.78 13.57
C ASN A 77 -1.72 15.93 13.57
N THR A 78 -1.02 15.20 14.44
CA THR A 78 0.45 15.17 14.49
C THR A 78 1.01 14.54 13.22
N ALA A 79 0.48 13.39 12.80
CA ALA A 79 0.96 12.69 11.61
C ALA A 79 0.81 13.53 10.35
N THR A 80 -0.37 14.12 10.11
CA THR A 80 -0.62 14.96 8.93
C THR A 80 0.24 16.23 8.92
N LYS A 81 0.47 16.85 10.09
CA LYS A 81 1.38 17.99 10.19
C LYS A 81 2.84 17.62 9.87
N VAL A 82 3.38 16.60 10.55
CA VAL A 82 4.78 16.17 10.37
C VAL A 82 5.04 15.70 8.95
N LEU A 83 4.12 14.92 8.37
CA LEU A 83 4.29 14.39 7.02
C LEU A 83 4.01 15.46 5.94
N GLY A 84 3.12 16.40 6.21
CA GLY A 84 2.80 17.51 5.30
C GLY A 84 4.00 18.38 4.99
N ASP A 85 4.90 18.57 5.97
CA ASP A 85 6.15 19.33 5.80
C ASP A 85 7.20 18.59 4.94
N THR A 86 6.92 17.37 4.48
CA THR A 86 7.88 16.51 3.75
C THR A 86 7.48 16.20 2.31
N CYS A 87 6.35 16.71 1.83
CA CYS A 87 5.84 16.40 0.49
C CYS A 87 5.13 17.62 -0.13
N ASP A 88 4.85 17.55 -1.44
CA ASP A 88 4.16 18.63 -2.14
C ASP A 88 2.66 18.61 -1.86
N GLN A 89 2.07 17.40 -1.78
CA GLN A 89 0.66 17.19 -1.46
C GLN A 89 0.48 15.97 -0.55
N LEU A 90 -0.42 16.08 0.41
CA LEU A 90 -0.75 15.01 1.35
C LEU A 90 -2.23 14.64 1.23
N ALA A 91 -2.52 13.33 1.16
CA ALA A 91 -3.88 12.81 1.19
C ALA A 91 -4.01 11.75 2.29
N ALA A 92 -4.94 11.93 3.22
CA ALA A 92 -5.19 10.97 4.29
C ALA A 92 -6.55 10.28 4.13
N TYR A 93 -6.60 8.97 4.39
CA TYR A 93 -7.79 8.15 4.21
C TYR A 93 -8.05 7.31 5.45
N LEU A 94 -9.26 7.38 6.00
CA LEU A 94 -9.75 6.40 6.96
C LEU A 94 -10.10 5.11 6.20
N VAL A 95 -9.63 3.96 6.70
CA VAL A 95 -9.81 2.67 6.02
C VAL A 95 -10.29 1.56 6.96
N THR A 96 -10.94 0.55 6.39
CA THR A 96 -11.12 -0.76 7.04
C THR A 96 -10.11 -1.75 6.48
N GLU A 97 -9.44 -2.48 7.37
CA GLU A 97 -8.38 -3.41 7.02
C GLU A 97 -8.86 -4.87 6.96
N SER A 98 -8.30 -5.65 6.05
CA SER A 98 -8.38 -7.11 6.01
C SER A 98 -7.03 -7.68 5.57
N VAL A 99 -6.61 -8.81 6.14
CA VAL A 99 -5.29 -9.42 5.86
C VAL A 99 -5.48 -10.84 5.30
N PRO A 100 -5.77 -10.99 4.00
CA PRO A 100 -5.88 -12.32 3.37
C PRO A 100 -4.62 -13.18 3.48
N LEU A 101 -3.43 -12.56 3.41
CA LEU A 101 -2.15 -13.24 3.52
C LEU A 101 -1.23 -12.44 4.44
N ALA A 102 -0.94 -12.96 5.62
CA ALA A 102 -0.08 -12.28 6.59
C ALA A 102 1.37 -12.24 6.09
N ALA A 103 1.99 -11.06 6.11
CA ALA A 103 3.41 -10.91 5.83
C ALA A 103 4.28 -11.53 6.95
N PRO A 104 5.48 -12.03 6.63
CA PRO A 104 6.45 -12.44 7.65
C PRO A 104 6.79 -11.29 8.60
N ARG A 105 6.97 -11.62 9.89
CA ARG A 105 7.39 -10.65 10.89
C ARG A 105 8.82 -10.19 10.60
N THR A 106 9.07 -8.90 10.77
CA THR A 106 10.40 -8.31 10.78
C THR A 106 10.66 -7.60 12.09
N GLU A 107 11.93 -7.43 12.45
CA GLU A 107 12.29 -6.56 13.57
C GLU A 107 11.82 -5.11 13.31
N PRO A 108 11.37 -4.39 14.35
CA PRO A 108 10.88 -3.03 14.19
C PRO A 108 11.90 -2.10 13.52
N GLY A 109 11.50 -1.45 12.44
CA GLY A 109 12.32 -0.51 11.67
C GLY A 109 13.30 -1.15 10.69
N GLU A 110 13.40 -2.48 10.67
CA GLU A 110 14.11 -3.19 9.61
C GLU A 110 13.27 -3.24 8.34
N ARG A 111 13.97 -3.25 7.20
CA ARG A 111 13.31 -3.35 5.90
C ARG A 111 12.73 -4.76 5.74
N THR A 112 11.47 -4.87 5.37
CA THR A 112 10.91 -6.16 4.95
C THR A 112 11.66 -6.66 3.71
N PRO A 113 12.18 -7.92 3.68
CA PRO A 113 12.79 -8.48 2.48
C PRO A 113 11.84 -8.39 1.28
N GLY A 114 12.36 -8.19 0.06
CA GLY A 114 11.52 -7.97 -1.12
C GLY A 114 11.08 -6.51 -1.29
N PHE A 115 9.86 -6.26 -1.75
CA PHE A 115 9.26 -4.92 -1.76
C PHE A 115 7.75 -5.00 -1.60
N ALA A 116 7.11 -3.91 -1.18
CA ALA A 116 5.66 -3.77 -1.22
C ALA A 116 5.25 -2.98 -2.45
N ASN A 117 4.38 -3.54 -3.30
CA ASN A 117 3.68 -2.79 -4.33
C ASN A 117 2.33 -2.35 -3.77
N VAL A 118 2.14 -1.03 -3.63
CA VAL A 118 0.90 -0.49 -3.07
C VAL A 118 -0.01 -0.02 -4.19
N ALA A 119 -1.15 -0.70 -4.37
CA ALA A 119 -2.14 -0.36 -5.38
C ALA A 119 -3.23 0.58 -4.82
N LEU A 120 -3.42 1.74 -5.45
CA LEU A 120 -4.51 2.66 -5.13
C LEU A 120 -5.64 2.44 -6.15
N LEU A 121 -6.69 1.74 -5.72
CA LEU A 121 -7.80 1.33 -6.55
C LEU A 121 -8.87 2.41 -6.63
N ARG A 122 -9.46 2.56 -7.82
CA ARG A 122 -10.66 3.39 -8.04
C ARG A 122 -11.76 2.56 -8.64
N ARG A 123 -12.89 2.52 -7.95
CA ARG A 123 -14.09 1.84 -8.40
C ARG A 123 -14.69 2.58 -9.62
N PRO A 124 -14.98 1.89 -10.74
CA PRO A 124 -15.69 2.49 -11.86
C PRO A 124 -17.02 3.13 -11.43
N GLU A 125 -17.36 4.29 -11.99
CA GLU A 125 -18.60 5.04 -11.65
C GLU A 125 -19.88 4.22 -11.93
N ASP A 126 -19.83 3.32 -12.91
CA ASP A 126 -20.93 2.46 -13.32
C ASP A 126 -21.05 1.16 -12.51
N LEU A 127 -20.15 0.92 -11.55
CA LEU A 127 -20.13 -0.28 -10.73
C LEU A 127 -20.49 0.04 -9.27
N ASP A 128 -21.58 -0.54 -8.76
CA ASP A 128 -21.98 -0.33 -7.37
C ASP A 128 -20.98 -0.93 -6.38
N GLU A 129 -20.85 -0.31 -5.20
CA GLU A 129 -19.84 -0.63 -4.21
C GLU A 129 -19.92 -2.09 -3.74
N ARG A 130 -21.13 -2.59 -3.46
CA ARG A 130 -21.32 -3.97 -2.99
C ARG A 130 -20.85 -4.98 -4.03
N THR A 131 -21.20 -4.77 -5.30
CA THR A 131 -20.73 -5.62 -6.39
C THR A 131 -19.22 -5.50 -6.58
N TRP A 132 -18.66 -4.30 -6.50
CA TRP A 132 -17.23 -4.06 -6.60
C TRP A 132 -16.45 -4.78 -5.49
N LEU A 133 -16.86 -4.64 -4.23
CA LEU A 133 -16.26 -5.34 -3.09
C LEU A 133 -16.40 -6.86 -3.21
N HIS A 134 -17.51 -7.38 -3.71
CA HIS A 134 -17.62 -8.83 -3.96
C HIS A 134 -16.59 -9.30 -4.99
N ARG A 135 -16.52 -8.63 -6.14
CA ARG A 135 -15.59 -8.99 -7.22
C ARG A 135 -14.13 -8.86 -6.78
N TRP A 136 -13.82 -7.83 -6.00
CA TRP A 136 -12.49 -7.67 -5.46
C TRP A 136 -12.19 -8.69 -4.35
N HIS A 137 -12.93 -8.65 -3.24
CA HIS A 137 -12.61 -9.46 -2.05
C HIS A 137 -12.80 -10.97 -2.25
N ARG A 138 -13.82 -11.40 -3.02
CA ARG A 138 -14.14 -12.82 -3.17
C ARG A 138 -13.60 -13.41 -4.46
N ASP A 139 -13.76 -12.71 -5.58
CA ASP A 139 -13.43 -13.28 -6.90
C ASP A 139 -11.96 -13.04 -7.28
N HIS A 140 -11.38 -11.88 -6.96
CA HIS A 140 -10.01 -11.53 -7.33
C HIS A 140 -8.95 -11.92 -6.30
N THR A 141 -9.19 -11.76 -4.99
CA THR A 141 -8.15 -11.96 -3.95
C THR A 141 -7.42 -13.29 -4.09
N GLN A 142 -8.14 -14.40 -4.26
CA GLN A 142 -7.52 -15.71 -4.38
C GLN A 142 -6.76 -15.85 -5.72
N VAL A 143 -7.28 -15.27 -6.79
CA VAL A 143 -6.58 -15.24 -8.08
C VAL A 143 -5.25 -14.51 -7.94
N ALA A 144 -5.21 -13.37 -7.23
CA ALA A 144 -3.96 -12.65 -7.00
C ALA A 144 -2.94 -13.50 -6.24
N ILE A 145 -3.34 -14.09 -5.12
CA ILE A 145 -2.49 -14.98 -4.32
C ILE A 145 -1.98 -16.18 -5.12
N ASP A 146 -2.83 -16.80 -5.94
CA ASP A 146 -2.45 -18.02 -6.68
C ASP A 146 -1.58 -17.73 -7.92
N THR A 147 -1.75 -16.56 -8.53
CA THR A 147 -1.13 -16.23 -9.82
C THR A 147 0.11 -15.37 -9.71
N GLN A 148 0.39 -14.81 -8.54
CA GLN A 148 1.57 -14.00 -8.27
C GLN A 148 2.47 -14.65 -7.21
N SER A 149 3.72 -14.19 -7.13
CA SER A 149 4.66 -14.59 -6.05
C SER A 149 4.45 -13.79 -4.75
N THR A 150 3.25 -13.27 -4.54
CA THR A 150 2.91 -12.45 -3.38
C THR A 150 3.06 -13.27 -2.09
N PHE A 151 3.84 -12.75 -1.12
CA PHE A 151 4.03 -13.39 0.19
C PHE A 151 3.40 -12.60 1.36
N GLY A 152 2.73 -11.50 1.07
CA GLY A 152 1.92 -10.73 2.01
C GLY A 152 0.88 -9.91 1.26
N TYR A 153 -0.36 -9.85 1.75
CA TYR A 153 -1.49 -9.21 1.08
C TYR A 153 -2.39 -8.55 2.13
N VAL A 154 -2.50 -7.22 2.10
CA VAL A 154 -3.37 -6.42 2.98
C VAL A 154 -4.32 -5.57 2.15
N GLN A 155 -5.62 -5.68 2.43
CA GLN A 155 -6.70 -4.93 1.80
C GLN A 155 -7.16 -3.81 2.71
N ASN A 156 -7.21 -2.58 2.18
CA ASN A 156 -7.74 -1.43 2.91
C ASN A 156 -8.84 -0.78 2.09
N THR A 157 -10.11 -1.04 2.43
CA THR A 157 -11.24 -0.32 1.80
C THR A 157 -11.30 1.08 2.38
N VAL A 158 -11.34 2.12 1.54
CA VAL A 158 -11.42 3.51 1.98
C VAL A 158 -12.84 3.81 2.43
N VAL A 159 -12.98 4.23 3.68
CA VAL A 159 -14.25 4.71 4.26
C VAL A 159 -14.51 6.16 3.85
N ARG A 160 -13.45 7.00 3.90
CA ARG A 160 -13.49 8.40 3.48
C ARG A 160 -12.10 9.02 3.43
N ALA A 161 -11.97 10.07 2.62
CA ALA A 161 -10.89 11.04 2.74
C ALA A 161 -11.00 11.86 4.04
N LEU A 162 -9.84 12.27 4.57
CA LEU A 162 -9.70 13.09 5.79
C LEU A 162 -9.05 14.46 5.51
N THR A 163 -8.63 14.72 4.29
CA THR A 163 -8.05 15.98 3.82
C THR A 163 -8.85 16.48 2.61
N ASP A 164 -9.11 17.80 2.55
CA ASP A 164 -10.06 18.41 1.60
C ASP A 164 -9.75 18.08 0.13
N ASP A 165 -8.48 18.10 -0.27
CA ASP A 165 -8.03 17.87 -1.66
C ASP A 165 -7.54 16.43 -1.92
N ALA A 166 -7.93 15.47 -1.09
CA ALA A 166 -7.56 14.07 -1.33
C ALA A 166 -8.16 13.57 -2.66
N PRO A 167 -7.35 13.04 -3.59
CA PRO A 167 -7.89 12.44 -4.80
C PRO A 167 -8.75 11.24 -4.44
N ARG A 168 -9.77 10.96 -5.26
CA ARG A 168 -10.62 9.79 -5.06
C ARG A 168 -9.77 8.51 -5.12
N VAL A 169 -9.85 7.72 -4.06
CA VAL A 169 -9.30 6.38 -3.89
C VAL A 169 -10.37 5.59 -3.13
N ASP A 170 -10.77 4.44 -3.66
CA ASP A 170 -11.80 3.60 -3.03
C ASP A 170 -11.18 2.44 -2.24
N ALA A 171 -9.95 2.04 -2.57
CA ALA A 171 -9.17 1.12 -1.74
C ALA A 171 -7.66 1.27 -1.94
N ILE A 172 -6.90 0.80 -0.95
CA ILE A 172 -5.44 0.75 -0.95
C ILE A 172 -5.03 -0.70 -0.62
N VAL A 173 -4.31 -1.34 -1.53
CA VAL A 173 -3.85 -2.73 -1.37
C VAL A 173 -2.34 -2.72 -1.20
N GLU A 174 -1.84 -3.39 -0.17
CA GLU A 174 -0.40 -3.62 0.01
C GLU A 174 -0.10 -5.08 -0.31
N GLU A 175 0.71 -5.32 -1.33
CA GLU A 175 1.15 -6.66 -1.74
C GLU A 175 2.67 -6.74 -1.68
N LEU A 176 3.21 -7.81 -1.09
CA LEU A 176 4.64 -7.98 -0.91
C LEU A 176 5.19 -9.03 -1.88
N PHE A 177 6.27 -8.69 -2.57
CA PHE A 177 6.89 -9.52 -3.62
C PHE A 177 8.39 -9.70 -3.39
N PRO A 178 9.00 -10.81 -3.88
CA PRO A 178 10.45 -10.96 -3.93
C PRO A 178 11.12 -9.78 -4.65
N ILE A 179 12.38 -9.48 -4.31
CA ILE A 179 13.05 -8.29 -4.86
C ILE A 179 13.29 -8.42 -6.37
N GLU A 180 13.46 -9.64 -6.85
CA GLU A 180 13.65 -10.00 -8.25
C GLU A 180 12.45 -9.57 -9.11
N ALA A 181 11.25 -9.52 -8.52
CA ALA A 181 10.02 -9.11 -9.19
C ALA A 181 9.96 -7.62 -9.53
N ILE A 182 10.94 -6.81 -9.11
CA ILE A 182 11.11 -5.42 -9.57
C ILE A 182 11.35 -5.36 -11.08
N SER A 183 12.13 -6.29 -11.62
CA SER A 183 12.59 -6.26 -13.01
C SER A 183 12.25 -7.52 -13.81
N ASP A 184 11.62 -8.52 -13.20
CA ASP A 184 11.32 -9.80 -13.83
C ASP A 184 9.84 -10.20 -13.64
N LEU A 185 9.13 -10.34 -14.77
CA LEU A 185 7.74 -10.80 -14.79
C LEU A 185 7.59 -12.25 -14.36
N HIS A 186 8.55 -13.13 -14.66
CA HIS A 186 8.52 -14.52 -14.18
C HIS A 186 8.61 -14.53 -12.66
N ALA A 187 9.51 -13.73 -12.08
CA ALA A 187 9.60 -13.58 -10.64
C ALA A 187 8.32 -12.99 -10.03
N PHE A 188 7.72 -11.97 -10.65
CA PHE A 188 6.47 -11.35 -10.17
C PHE A 188 5.26 -12.30 -10.19
N PHE A 189 5.09 -13.07 -11.27
CA PHE A 189 4.01 -14.03 -11.39
C PHE A 189 4.34 -15.39 -10.75
N GLY A 190 5.59 -15.61 -10.30
CA GLY A 190 6.05 -16.91 -9.81
C GLY A 190 5.94 -18.00 -10.88
N ALA A 191 6.14 -17.62 -12.14
CA ALA A 191 5.93 -18.50 -13.29
C ALA A 191 7.14 -19.39 -13.56
N ALA A 192 6.90 -20.68 -13.84
CA ALA A 192 7.97 -21.64 -14.12
C ALA A 192 8.56 -21.50 -15.54
N ASP A 193 7.73 -21.07 -16.50
CA ASP A 193 8.08 -20.85 -17.90
C ASP A 193 7.11 -19.85 -18.57
N ASP A 194 7.34 -19.53 -19.84
CA ASP A 194 6.53 -18.57 -20.61
C ASP A 194 5.04 -18.99 -20.73
N ALA A 195 4.75 -20.29 -20.76
CA ALA A 195 3.38 -20.77 -20.89
C ALA A 195 2.61 -20.59 -19.58
N ASP A 196 3.25 -20.90 -18.45
CA ASP A 196 2.72 -20.62 -17.11
C ASP A 196 2.57 -19.11 -16.88
N LEU A 197 3.56 -18.31 -17.29
CA LEU A 197 3.49 -16.85 -17.22
C LEU A 197 2.26 -16.31 -17.98
N ASN A 198 2.05 -16.78 -19.21
CA ASN A 198 0.92 -16.35 -20.02
C ASN A 198 -0.44 -16.73 -19.40
N ASP A 199 -0.56 -17.94 -18.83
CA ASP A 199 -1.78 -18.38 -18.13
C ASP A 199 -2.07 -17.52 -16.89
N ARG A 200 -1.06 -17.28 -16.04
CA ARG A 200 -1.15 -16.43 -14.84
C ARG A 200 -1.53 -15.00 -15.19
N MET A 201 -0.86 -14.39 -16.17
CA MET A 201 -1.18 -13.05 -16.65
C MET A 201 -2.61 -12.98 -17.19
N THR A 202 -3.07 -14.00 -17.93
CA THR A 202 -4.44 -14.04 -18.47
C THR A 202 -5.48 -14.02 -17.35
N LYS A 203 -5.29 -14.85 -16.31
CA LYS A 203 -6.15 -14.88 -15.11
C LYS A 203 -6.13 -13.55 -14.36
N MET A 204 -4.95 -12.95 -14.23
CA MET A 204 -4.78 -11.65 -13.57
C MET A 204 -5.51 -10.53 -14.33
N VAL A 205 -5.33 -10.45 -15.65
CA VAL A 205 -6.03 -9.46 -16.49
C VAL A 205 -7.54 -9.66 -16.42
N ALA A 206 -8.02 -10.91 -16.51
CA ALA A 206 -9.45 -11.20 -16.44
C ALA A 206 -10.04 -10.76 -15.08
N SER A 207 -9.39 -11.11 -13.97
CA SER A 207 -9.88 -10.78 -12.63
C SER A 207 -9.82 -9.27 -12.35
N THR A 208 -8.73 -8.58 -12.69
CA THR A 208 -8.60 -7.11 -12.52
C THR A 208 -9.58 -6.34 -13.39
N THR A 209 -9.85 -6.81 -14.61
CA THR A 209 -10.88 -6.23 -15.49
C THR A 209 -12.27 -6.35 -14.87
N ALA A 210 -12.59 -7.46 -14.21
CA ALA A 210 -13.92 -7.71 -13.65
C ALA A 210 -14.33 -6.68 -12.59
N PHE A 211 -13.40 -6.10 -11.83
CA PHE A 211 -13.67 -5.04 -10.85
C PHE A 211 -13.09 -3.66 -11.24
N GLY A 212 -12.55 -3.53 -12.45
CA GLY A 212 -12.16 -2.24 -13.05
C GLY A 212 -10.78 -1.71 -12.63
N ALA A 213 -9.95 -2.50 -11.95
CA ALA A 213 -8.59 -2.11 -11.58
C ALA A 213 -7.62 -2.01 -12.76
N ASN A 214 -8.01 -2.43 -13.96
CA ASN A 214 -7.19 -2.33 -15.16
C ASN A 214 -7.19 -0.94 -15.84
N LYS A 215 -7.95 0.04 -15.33
CA LYS A 215 -8.16 1.35 -15.99
C LYS A 215 -7.58 2.54 -15.24
N ASN A 216 -7.86 2.65 -13.94
CA ASN A 216 -7.55 3.85 -13.15
C ASN A 216 -6.95 3.47 -11.80
N VAL A 217 -5.77 2.88 -11.85
CA VAL A 217 -5.00 2.39 -10.71
C VAL A 217 -3.63 3.05 -10.70
N ASP A 218 -3.15 3.42 -9.52
CA ASP A 218 -1.72 3.66 -9.29
C ASP A 218 -1.13 2.41 -8.63
N THR A 219 0.06 1.99 -9.04
CA THR A 219 0.84 0.97 -8.33
C THR A 219 2.18 1.57 -7.94
N VAL A 220 2.42 1.61 -6.64
CA VAL A 220 3.54 2.32 -6.02
C VAL A 220 4.49 1.28 -5.40
N PRO A 221 5.57 0.89 -6.09
CA PRO A 221 6.63 0.08 -5.50
C PRO A 221 7.32 0.84 -4.36
N THR A 222 7.44 0.19 -3.21
CA THR A 222 7.95 0.77 -1.97
C THR A 222 8.80 -0.23 -1.19
N SER A 223 9.84 0.26 -0.54
CA SER A 223 10.45 -0.43 0.59
C SER A 223 9.52 -0.29 1.79
N ARG A 224 9.28 -1.40 2.49
CA ARG A 224 8.35 -1.49 3.63
C ARG A 224 9.10 -1.59 4.94
N TYR A 225 8.70 -0.79 5.92
CA TYR A 225 9.25 -0.75 7.27
C TYR A 225 8.10 -0.81 8.28
N VAL A 226 8.03 -1.87 9.08
CA VAL A 226 7.09 -1.96 10.21
C VAL A 226 7.79 -1.43 11.45
N LEU A 227 7.27 -0.36 12.03
CA LEU A 227 7.86 0.30 13.19
C LEU A 227 7.17 -0.12 14.50
N ARG A 228 5.87 -0.44 14.40
CA ARG A 228 5.06 -0.97 15.49
C ARG A 228 3.90 -1.76 14.89
N ASP A 229 3.78 -3.03 15.29
CA ASP A 229 2.63 -3.86 14.92
C ASP A 229 1.48 -3.58 15.91
N PRO A 230 0.29 -3.16 15.43
CA PRO A 230 -0.87 -2.88 16.28
C PRO A 230 -1.48 -4.14 16.93
N PHE A 231 -1.06 -5.34 16.51
CA PHE A 231 -1.56 -6.63 16.98
C PHE A 231 -0.52 -7.45 17.75
N ASP A 232 0.72 -6.97 17.89
CA ASP A 232 1.80 -7.69 18.60
C ASP A 232 1.48 -7.97 20.10
N THR A 233 0.54 -7.23 20.69
CA THR A 233 0.07 -7.43 22.07
C THR A 233 -1.17 -8.33 22.19
N VAL A 234 -1.73 -8.78 21.07
CA VAL A 234 -2.89 -9.68 21.02
C VAL A 234 -2.42 -11.06 20.56
N GLN A 235 -1.62 -11.73 21.39
CA GLN A 235 -1.58 -13.19 21.35
C GLN A 235 -2.73 -13.74 22.20
N PRO A 236 -3.53 -14.71 21.71
CA PRO A 236 -4.38 -15.51 22.60
C PRO A 236 -3.56 -16.33 23.59
#